data_AF-A0A0B8NYQ0-F1
#
_entry.id   AF-A0A0B8NYQ0-F1
#
_cell.length_a   1.000
_cell.length_b   1.000
_cell.length_c   1.000
_cell.angle_alpha   90.00
_cell.angle_beta   90.00
_cell.angle_gamma   90.00
#
_symmetry.space_group_name_H-M   'P 1'
#
loop_
_entity.id
_entity.type
_entity.pdbx_description
1 polymer ?
#
loop_
_entity_poly.entity_id
_entity_poly.type
_entity_poly.pdbx_seq_one_letter_code
_entity_poly.pdbx_strand_id
1 'polypeptide(L)'
;MRKLIMTIILAAISFGSVAEDKLKPQFQYPFLLGEWYVNNPNPDENAAFRAIRIQFDSNFVFKIDVQKLDYSLEHWQGTYNASDDTLVLGLNTSTPQIYEYKTTHNKLNLNGITFVKSLSMPIAGIWSSTSLSGDDILASKVAKLDLILQPDFVFMFRASGDDGEETIKRGIYYIENDQLVLLYENGETSSSYSLVDDTLTLSGEGVDMQAELARVR
;
A
#
# COMPACT_ATOMS: atom_id res chain seq x y z
N MET A 1 75.82 -5.98 23.66
CA MET A 1 75.00 -5.51 22.52
C MET A 1 73.68 -6.27 22.56
N ARG A 2 72.59 -5.61 22.96
CA ARG A 2 71.33 -6.25 23.35
C ARG A 2 70.24 -5.78 22.37
N LYS A 3 69.59 -6.75 21.72
CA LYS A 3 68.59 -6.58 20.66
C LYS A 3 67.32 -5.89 21.18
N LEU A 4 66.80 -4.91 20.45
CA LEU A 4 65.43 -4.42 20.62
C LEU A 4 64.64 -4.79 19.35
N ILE A 5 63.80 -5.82 19.48
CA ILE A 5 62.85 -6.24 18.45
C ILE A 5 61.62 -5.35 18.63
N MET A 6 61.34 -4.48 17.65
CA MET A 6 60.13 -3.67 17.62
C MET A 6 59.10 -4.38 16.75
N THR A 7 58.21 -5.12 17.40
CA THR A 7 57.06 -5.79 16.78
C THR A 7 56.01 -4.74 16.43
N ILE A 8 55.78 -4.49 15.14
CA ILE A 8 54.63 -3.73 14.64
C ILE A 8 53.44 -4.71 14.59
N ILE A 9 52.47 -4.50 15.48
CA ILE A 9 51.18 -5.19 15.43
C ILE A 9 50.31 -4.43 14.43
N LEU A 10 50.12 -5.00 13.25
CA LEU A 10 49.20 -4.52 12.24
C LEU A 10 47.77 -4.93 12.66
N ALA A 11 47.05 -4.02 13.31
CA ALA A 11 45.64 -4.22 13.61
C ALA A 11 44.84 -4.11 12.30
N ALA A 12 44.32 -5.23 11.82
CA ALA A 12 43.33 -5.24 10.74
C ALA A 12 42.04 -4.61 11.28
N ILE A 13 41.74 -3.38 10.86
CA ILE A 13 40.43 -2.78 11.06
C ILE A 13 39.49 -3.49 10.09
N SER A 14 38.78 -4.50 10.59
CA SER A 14 37.64 -5.07 9.89
C SER A 14 36.55 -4.00 9.86
N PHE A 15 36.45 -3.27 8.75
CA PHE A 15 35.24 -2.53 8.42
C PHE A 15 34.15 -3.58 8.17
N GLY A 16 33.40 -3.92 9.22
CA GLY A 16 32.11 -4.56 9.06
C GLY A 16 31.25 -3.60 8.26
N SER A 17 30.98 -3.96 7.00
CA SER A 17 29.87 -3.40 6.26
C SER A 17 28.63 -3.66 7.10
N VAL A 18 28.11 -2.61 7.74
CA VAL A 18 26.73 -2.60 8.21
C VAL A 18 25.93 -2.84 6.95
N ALA A 19 25.41 -4.05 6.79
CA ALA A 19 24.32 -4.25 5.87
C ALA A 19 23.26 -3.25 6.30
N GLU A 20 22.96 -2.28 5.45
CA GLU A 20 21.70 -1.56 5.52
C GLU A 20 20.64 -2.64 5.45
N ASP A 21 20.22 -3.10 6.62
CA ASP A 21 18.94 -3.73 6.79
C ASP A 21 17.97 -2.64 6.36
N LYS A 22 17.63 -2.63 5.06
CA LYS A 22 16.56 -1.79 4.53
C LYS A 22 15.39 -2.12 5.41
N LEU A 23 15.10 -1.24 6.38
CA LEU A 23 13.95 -1.33 7.25
C LEU A 23 12.79 -1.60 6.31
N LYS A 24 12.30 -2.84 6.30
CA LYS A 24 11.06 -3.17 5.60
C LYS A 24 10.05 -2.13 6.09
N PRO A 25 9.39 -1.38 5.20
CA PRO A 25 8.52 -0.28 5.61
C PRO A 25 7.52 -0.82 6.64
N GLN A 26 7.77 -0.53 7.91
CA GLN A 26 6.82 -0.89 8.95
C GLN A 26 5.65 0.05 8.78
N PHE A 27 4.47 -0.55 8.65
CA PHE A 27 3.19 0.12 8.55
C PHE A 27 3.12 1.39 9.43
N GLN A 28 3.05 2.56 8.80
CA GLN A 28 2.85 3.82 9.50
C GLN A 28 1.35 4.07 9.61
N TYR A 29 0.81 3.93 10.83
CA TYR A 29 -0.51 4.45 11.12
C TYR A 29 -0.46 5.99 11.10
N PRO A 30 -1.49 6.65 10.55
CA PRO A 30 -2.70 6.08 9.99
C PRO A 30 -2.73 6.04 8.43
N PHE A 31 -3.49 5.10 7.87
CA PHE A 31 -3.43 4.71 6.45
C PHE A 31 -3.96 5.78 5.49
N LEU A 32 -3.05 6.46 4.77
CA LEU A 32 -3.39 7.51 3.79
C LEU A 32 -3.21 7.10 2.32
N LEU A 33 -2.47 6.02 2.03
CA LEU A 33 -2.12 5.65 0.66
C LEU A 33 -3.34 5.39 -0.22
N GLY A 34 -3.27 5.78 -1.49
CA GLY A 34 -4.31 5.58 -2.50
C GLY A 34 -5.06 6.85 -2.86
N GLU A 35 -6.17 6.68 -3.58
CA GLU A 35 -7.00 7.78 -4.07
C GLU A 35 -8.25 8.01 -3.22
N TRP A 36 -8.55 9.28 -2.97
CA TRP A 36 -9.63 9.77 -2.12
C TRP A 36 -10.45 10.80 -2.88
N TYR A 37 -11.77 10.70 -2.79
CA TYR A 37 -12.69 11.52 -3.57
C TYR A 37 -13.75 12.16 -2.69
N VAL A 38 -14.09 13.40 -2.99
CA VAL A 38 -15.29 14.05 -2.49
C VAL A 38 -16.01 14.73 -3.64
N ASN A 39 -17.32 14.49 -3.72
CA ASN A 39 -18.20 15.22 -4.63
C ASN A 39 -18.95 16.26 -3.81
N ASN A 40 -19.07 17.46 -4.35
CA ASN A 40 -19.90 18.49 -3.76
C ASN A 40 -21.37 18.15 -4.06
N PRO A 41 -22.21 17.90 -3.03
CA PRO A 41 -23.61 17.57 -3.25
C PRO A 41 -24.41 18.76 -3.81
N ASN A 42 -23.99 20.00 -3.51
CA ASN A 42 -24.68 21.23 -3.90
C ASN A 42 -23.68 22.22 -4.54
N PRO A 43 -23.30 22.00 -5.82
CA PRO A 43 -22.31 22.82 -6.51
C PRO A 43 -22.75 24.27 -6.77
N ASP A 44 -24.04 24.56 -6.73
CA ASP A 44 -24.59 25.83 -7.20
C ASP A 44 -24.78 26.88 -6.10
N GLU A 45 -24.69 26.52 -4.81
CA GLU A 45 -25.15 27.42 -3.74
C GLU A 45 -24.06 28.25 -3.04
N ASN A 46 -22.82 27.78 -2.85
CA ASN A 46 -21.75 28.57 -2.20
C ASN A 46 -20.33 27.97 -2.32
N ALA A 47 -20.14 26.89 -3.08
CA ALA A 47 -18.90 26.13 -3.08
C ALA A 47 -18.23 26.14 -4.47
N ALA A 48 -16.94 26.43 -4.51
CA ALA A 48 -16.19 26.72 -5.74
C ALA A 48 -15.80 25.48 -6.59
N PHE A 49 -16.28 24.28 -6.25
CA PHE A 49 -15.87 23.03 -6.89
C PHE A 49 -17.02 22.04 -7.05
N ARG A 50 -16.90 21.14 -8.03
CA ARG A 50 -17.78 19.98 -8.26
C ARG A 50 -17.24 18.73 -7.58
N ALA A 51 -15.95 18.47 -7.73
CA ALA A 51 -15.28 17.32 -7.13
C ALA A 51 -13.83 17.64 -6.78
N ILE A 52 -13.30 16.94 -5.78
CA ILE A 52 -11.88 16.96 -5.44
C ILE A 52 -11.41 15.51 -5.38
N ARG A 53 -10.29 15.23 -6.06
CA ARG A 53 -9.51 14.00 -5.92
C ARG A 53 -8.22 14.32 -5.19
N ILE A 54 -7.86 13.51 -4.20
CA ILE A 54 -6.57 13.56 -3.52
C ILE A 54 -5.93 12.17 -3.62
N GLN A 55 -4.68 12.10 -4.05
CA GLN A 55 -3.90 10.87 -4.10
C GLN A 55 -2.66 11.02 -3.20
N PHE A 56 -2.38 9.99 -2.42
CA PHE A 56 -1.13 9.84 -1.66
C PHE A 56 -0.42 8.55 -2.07
N ASP A 57 0.89 8.61 -2.28
CA ASP A 57 1.72 7.44 -2.56
C ASP A 57 2.77 7.20 -1.46
N SER A 58 3.41 6.03 -1.54
CA SER A 58 4.42 5.54 -0.61
C SER A 58 5.75 6.30 -0.70
N ASN A 59 5.94 7.15 -1.72
CA ASN A 59 7.09 8.03 -1.86
C ASN A 59 6.86 9.40 -1.20
N PHE A 60 5.81 9.52 -0.37
CA PHE A 60 5.42 10.75 0.31
C PHE A 60 5.09 11.88 -0.66
N VAL A 61 4.56 11.55 -1.85
CA VAL A 61 4.06 12.51 -2.83
C VAL A 61 2.54 12.53 -2.80
N PHE A 62 1.97 13.73 -2.89
CA PHE A 62 0.55 13.94 -3.06
C PHE A 62 0.24 14.56 -4.43
N LYS A 63 -0.96 14.27 -4.92
CA LYS A 63 -1.59 14.97 -6.06
C LYS A 63 -3.00 15.36 -5.67
N ILE A 64 -3.42 16.57 -6.01
CA ILE A 64 -4.78 17.05 -5.82
C ILE A 64 -5.30 17.57 -7.16
N ASP A 65 -6.47 17.09 -7.54
CA ASP A 65 -7.23 17.62 -8.66
C ASP A 65 -8.53 18.22 -8.15
N VAL A 66 -8.77 19.48 -8.48
CA VAL A 66 -10.03 20.17 -8.20
C VAL A 66 -10.75 20.42 -9.51
N GLN A 67 -11.93 19.83 -9.64
CA GLN A 67 -12.83 20.13 -10.75
C GLN A 67 -13.70 21.34 -10.38
N LYS A 68 -13.54 22.43 -11.13
CA LYS A 68 -14.31 23.66 -10.96
C LYS A 68 -15.70 23.54 -11.58
N LEU A 69 -16.56 24.52 -11.32
CA LEU A 69 -17.93 24.57 -11.84
C LEU A 69 -18.01 24.62 -13.37
N ASP A 70 -17.01 25.23 -14.01
CA ASP A 70 -16.88 25.31 -15.47
C ASP A 70 -16.22 24.07 -16.10
N TYR A 71 -16.04 23.00 -15.33
CA TYR A 71 -15.38 21.74 -15.72
C TYR A 71 -13.86 21.84 -15.95
N SER A 72 -13.24 23.01 -15.73
CA SER A 72 -11.79 23.10 -15.73
C SER A 72 -11.18 22.34 -14.54
N LEU A 73 -9.97 21.83 -14.74
CA LEU A 73 -9.20 21.13 -13.72
C LEU A 73 -8.05 22.02 -13.23
N GLU A 74 -7.92 22.11 -11.92
CA GLU A 74 -6.74 22.64 -11.27
C GLU A 74 -5.95 21.51 -10.63
N HIS A 75 -4.64 21.51 -10.86
CA HIS A 75 -3.73 20.44 -10.46
C HIS A 75 -2.70 20.97 -9.47
N TRP A 76 -2.56 20.31 -8.33
CA TRP A 76 -1.49 20.55 -7.37
C TRP A 76 -0.74 19.26 -7.07
N GLN A 77 0.57 19.35 -6.90
CA GLN A 77 1.40 18.24 -6.48
C GLN A 77 2.50 18.72 -5.55
N GLY A 78 2.99 17.83 -4.70
CA GLY A 78 4.10 18.13 -3.80
C GLY A 78 4.39 16.96 -2.89
N THR A 79 5.20 17.21 -1.86
CA THR A 79 5.47 16.21 -0.82
C THR A 79 4.57 16.42 0.38
N TYR A 80 4.25 15.34 1.09
CA TYR A 80 3.48 15.38 2.32
C TYR A 80 4.21 14.70 3.48
N ASN A 81 3.83 15.04 4.70
CA ASN A 81 4.13 14.26 5.90
C ASN A 81 2.85 14.11 6.71
N ALA A 82 2.73 13.02 7.44
CA ALA A 82 1.57 12.72 8.27
C ALA A 82 2.02 12.22 9.65
N SER A 83 1.42 12.76 10.71
CA SER A 83 1.47 12.21 12.06
C SER A 83 0.14 11.52 12.39
N ASP A 84 -0.10 11.18 13.66
CA ASP A 84 -1.35 10.52 14.07
C ASP A 84 -2.63 11.31 13.75
N ASP A 85 -2.57 12.63 13.76
CA ASP A 85 -3.72 13.54 13.63
C ASP A 85 -3.50 14.73 12.69
N THR A 86 -2.28 14.92 12.19
CA THR A 86 -1.90 16.10 11.41
C THR A 86 -1.31 15.70 10.06
N LEU A 87 -1.87 16.24 8.99
CA LEU A 87 -1.37 16.11 7.63
C LEU A 87 -0.77 17.44 7.18
N VAL A 88 0.49 17.41 6.75
CA VAL A 88 1.18 18.58 6.20
C VAL A 88 1.43 18.37 4.72
N LEU A 89 0.90 19.26 3.89
CA LEU A 89 1.10 19.27 2.43
C LEU A 89 2.08 20.38 2.05
N GLY A 90 3.01 20.07 1.14
CA GLY A 90 3.96 21.03 0.60
C GLY A 90 5.09 21.37 1.57
N LEU A 91 5.66 20.37 2.24
CA LEU A 91 6.71 20.52 3.27
C LEU A 91 7.86 21.45 2.87
N ASN A 92 8.24 21.41 1.60
CA ASN A 92 9.39 22.15 1.06
C ASN A 92 8.98 23.46 0.36
N THR A 93 7.78 23.96 0.63
CA THR A 93 7.25 25.21 0.05
C THR A 93 7.32 26.36 1.07
N SER A 94 7.21 27.60 0.61
CA SER A 94 7.15 28.77 1.50
C SER A 94 5.85 28.86 2.31
N THR A 95 4.84 28.07 1.96
CA THR A 95 3.50 28.09 2.57
C THR A 95 2.94 26.66 2.71
N PRO A 96 3.54 25.81 3.57
CA PRO A 96 3.01 24.48 3.83
C PRO A 96 1.59 24.57 4.41
N GLN A 97 0.73 23.66 3.97
CA GLN A 97 -0.66 23.61 4.40
C GLN A 97 -0.81 22.53 5.46
N ILE A 98 -1.38 22.87 6.61
CA ILE A 98 -1.53 21.97 7.77
C ILE A 98 -3.03 21.68 7.97
N TYR A 99 -3.37 20.40 8.06
CA TYR A 99 -4.73 19.92 8.22
C TYR A 99 -4.82 19.00 9.43
N GLU A 100 -5.86 19.17 10.23
CA GLU A 100 -6.30 18.12 11.14
C GLU A 100 -6.99 17.04 10.32
N TYR A 101 -6.70 15.77 10.64
CA TYR A 101 -7.31 14.67 9.93
C TYR A 101 -7.66 13.47 10.81
N LYS A 102 -8.63 12.70 10.33
CA LYS A 102 -8.96 11.38 10.86
C LYS A 102 -9.17 10.45 9.69
N THR A 103 -8.64 9.24 9.77
CA THR A 103 -8.79 8.26 8.70
C THR A 103 -9.22 6.90 9.21
N THR A 104 -9.91 6.18 8.34
CA THR A 104 -10.22 4.76 8.43
C THR A 104 -9.71 4.10 7.15
N HIS A 105 -9.92 2.80 6.97
CA HIS A 105 -9.46 2.13 5.76
C HIS A 105 -10.13 2.66 4.47
N ASN A 106 -11.32 3.28 4.55
CA ASN A 106 -12.09 3.77 3.39
C ASN A 106 -12.62 5.21 3.50
N LYS A 107 -12.40 5.92 4.61
CA LYS A 107 -12.80 7.32 4.79
C LYS A 107 -11.66 8.17 5.33
N LEU A 108 -11.48 9.34 4.75
CA LEU A 108 -10.52 10.36 5.18
C LEU A 108 -11.28 11.65 5.48
N ASN A 109 -11.29 12.08 6.74
CA ASN A 109 -11.80 13.40 7.13
C ASN A 109 -10.64 14.38 7.21
N LEU A 110 -10.69 15.47 6.45
CA LEU A 110 -9.73 16.57 6.45
C LEU A 110 -10.44 17.87 6.80
N ASN A 111 -10.13 18.46 7.95
CA ASN A 111 -10.77 19.68 8.46
C ASN A 111 -12.31 19.65 8.34
N GLY A 112 -12.94 18.51 8.62
CA GLY A 112 -14.39 18.32 8.55
C GLY A 112 -14.93 17.84 7.20
N ILE A 113 -14.17 17.93 6.11
CA ILE A 113 -14.57 17.40 4.80
C ILE A 113 -14.25 15.90 4.74
N THR A 114 -15.24 15.07 4.43
CA THR A 114 -15.06 13.61 4.35
C THR A 114 -14.92 13.14 2.92
N PHE A 115 -13.74 12.60 2.61
CA PHE A 115 -13.41 11.92 1.38
C PHE A 115 -13.64 10.42 1.53
N VAL A 116 -14.02 9.77 0.44
CA VAL A 116 -14.19 8.32 0.34
C VAL A 116 -13.08 7.76 -0.54
N LYS A 117 -12.48 6.66 -0.10
CA LYS A 117 -11.44 5.98 -0.87
C LYS A 117 -12.06 5.32 -2.10
N SER A 118 -11.39 5.41 -3.24
CA SER A 118 -11.87 4.81 -4.49
C SER A 118 -10.87 3.84 -5.05
N LEU A 119 -11.38 2.79 -5.68
CA LEU A 119 -10.59 1.88 -6.50
C LEU A 119 -10.64 2.37 -7.95
N SER A 120 -9.48 2.55 -8.55
CA SER A 120 -9.37 2.88 -9.97
C SER A 120 -9.66 1.66 -10.87
N MET A 121 -9.69 0.43 -10.30
CA MET A 121 -9.91 -0.83 -11.02
C MET A 121 -10.85 -1.79 -10.26
N PRO A 122 -11.68 -2.60 -10.96
CA PRO A 122 -12.65 -3.51 -10.36
C PRO A 122 -12.02 -4.84 -9.88
N ILE A 123 -10.94 -4.76 -9.10
CA ILE A 123 -10.30 -5.94 -8.50
C ILE A 123 -11.14 -6.54 -7.35
N ALA A 124 -12.05 -5.76 -6.78
CA ALA A 124 -12.97 -6.23 -5.75
C ALA A 124 -13.76 -7.44 -6.28
N GLY A 125 -13.90 -8.47 -5.44
CA GLY A 125 -14.49 -9.74 -5.82
C GLY A 125 -14.03 -10.89 -4.96
N ILE A 126 -14.56 -12.06 -5.26
CA ILE A 126 -14.16 -13.33 -4.70
C ILE A 126 -13.35 -14.05 -5.77
N TRP A 127 -12.16 -14.51 -5.39
CA TRP A 127 -11.18 -15.12 -6.27
C TRP A 127 -10.76 -16.46 -5.71
N SER A 128 -10.67 -17.48 -6.55
CA SER A 128 -10.24 -18.82 -6.17
C SER A 128 -9.15 -19.30 -7.10
N SER A 129 -8.11 -19.93 -6.57
CA SER A 129 -6.98 -20.43 -7.35
C SER A 129 -7.40 -21.45 -8.40
N THR A 130 -6.96 -21.23 -9.63
CA THR A 130 -6.97 -22.19 -10.75
C THR A 130 -5.62 -22.87 -10.89
N SER A 131 -4.54 -22.12 -10.64
CA SER A 131 -3.19 -22.66 -10.60
C SER A 131 -2.34 -21.97 -9.54
N LEU A 132 -1.45 -22.74 -8.94
CA LEU A 132 -0.50 -22.32 -7.93
C LEU A 132 0.87 -22.91 -8.33
N SER A 133 1.90 -22.08 -8.41
CA SER A 133 3.27 -22.51 -8.71
C SER A 133 4.27 -21.73 -7.88
N GLY A 134 5.43 -22.34 -7.61
CA GLY A 134 6.48 -21.72 -6.79
C GLY A 134 7.08 -22.67 -5.76
N ASP A 135 8.37 -22.49 -5.47
CA ASP A 135 9.10 -23.36 -4.56
C ASP A 135 8.53 -23.32 -3.12
N ASP A 136 8.04 -22.15 -2.68
CA ASP A 136 7.42 -21.99 -1.37
C ASP A 136 6.01 -22.60 -1.28
N ILE A 137 5.27 -22.70 -2.39
CA ILE A 137 3.98 -23.40 -2.43
C ILE A 137 4.22 -24.91 -2.24
N LEU A 138 5.26 -25.44 -2.87
CA LEU A 138 5.65 -26.84 -2.74
C LEU A 138 6.11 -27.16 -1.30
N ALA A 139 6.81 -26.23 -0.64
CA ALA A 139 7.22 -26.40 0.75
C ALA A 139 6.06 -26.30 1.76
N SER A 140 5.06 -25.44 1.47
CA SER A 140 3.92 -25.18 2.36
C SER A 140 2.70 -26.07 2.11
N LYS A 141 2.74 -26.96 1.12
CA LYS A 141 1.66 -27.88 0.72
C LYS A 141 0.31 -27.19 0.50
N VAL A 142 0.32 -25.94 0.06
CA VAL A 142 -0.93 -25.21 -0.23
C VAL A 142 -1.57 -25.81 -1.48
N ALA A 143 -2.76 -26.39 -1.31
CA ALA A 143 -3.52 -27.02 -2.38
C ALA A 143 -4.53 -26.05 -3.01
N LYS A 144 -5.06 -25.11 -2.22
CA LYS A 144 -6.04 -24.13 -2.67
C LYS A 144 -5.85 -22.79 -1.96
N LEU A 145 -6.09 -21.71 -2.71
CA LEU A 145 -6.04 -20.33 -2.25
C LEU A 145 -7.34 -19.62 -2.64
N ASP A 146 -8.02 -19.03 -1.66
CA ASP A 146 -9.15 -18.12 -1.88
C ASP A 146 -8.79 -16.70 -1.40
N LEU A 147 -9.08 -15.71 -2.23
CA LEU A 147 -8.86 -14.30 -1.92
C LEU A 147 -10.18 -13.53 -2.11
N ILE A 148 -10.63 -12.86 -1.05
CA ILE A 148 -11.80 -11.99 -1.07
C ILE A 148 -11.30 -10.57 -0.90
N LEU A 149 -11.57 -9.72 -1.89
CA LEU A 149 -11.27 -8.29 -1.88
C LEU A 149 -12.60 -7.53 -1.86
N GLN A 150 -12.92 -6.89 -0.73
CA GLN A 150 -14.17 -6.15 -0.60
C GLN A 150 -14.02 -4.72 -1.15
N PRO A 151 -15.08 -4.12 -1.72
CA PRO A 151 -15.04 -2.75 -2.23
C PRO A 151 -14.65 -1.69 -1.19
N ASP A 152 -14.78 -2.01 0.10
CA ASP A 152 -14.37 -1.17 1.22
C ASP A 152 -12.92 -1.43 1.66
N PHE A 153 -12.07 -2.03 0.84
CA PHE A 153 -10.64 -2.24 1.12
C PHE A 153 -10.34 -3.24 2.23
N VAL A 154 -11.31 -4.04 2.66
CA VAL A 154 -11.09 -5.18 3.56
C VAL A 154 -10.79 -6.43 2.73
N PHE A 155 -9.84 -7.26 3.16
CA PHE A 155 -9.58 -8.54 2.54
C PHE A 155 -9.73 -9.73 3.49
N MET A 156 -9.94 -10.89 2.90
CA MET A 156 -9.73 -12.19 3.51
C MET A 156 -8.91 -13.06 2.56
N PHE A 157 -7.84 -13.63 3.08
CA PHE A 157 -7.00 -14.59 2.37
C PHE A 157 -7.10 -15.92 3.11
N ARG A 158 -7.37 -16.99 2.37
CA ARG A 158 -7.43 -18.35 2.88
C ARG A 158 -6.54 -19.24 2.04
N ALA A 159 -5.62 -19.95 2.69
CA ALA A 159 -4.84 -21.03 2.09
C ALA A 159 -5.18 -22.34 2.81
N SER A 160 -5.45 -23.40 2.05
CA SER A 160 -5.73 -24.73 2.58
C SER A 160 -4.83 -25.79 1.95
N GLY A 161 -4.31 -26.70 2.77
CA GLY A 161 -3.50 -27.84 2.34
C GLY A 161 -4.32 -29.12 2.13
N ASP A 162 -3.68 -30.14 1.55
CA ASP A 162 -4.30 -31.44 1.25
C ASP A 162 -4.65 -32.26 2.52
N ASP A 163 -4.00 -31.96 3.63
CA ASP A 163 -4.23 -32.56 4.94
C ASP A 163 -5.38 -31.90 5.74
N GLY A 164 -6.02 -30.88 5.15
CA GLY A 164 -7.08 -30.11 5.78
C GLY A 164 -6.59 -28.99 6.69
N GLU A 165 -5.28 -28.72 6.77
CA GLU A 165 -4.77 -27.52 7.43
C GLU A 165 -5.22 -26.26 6.69
N GLU A 166 -5.62 -25.24 7.43
CA GLU A 166 -6.11 -23.97 6.90
C GLU A 166 -5.44 -22.79 7.59
N THR A 167 -4.97 -21.83 6.80
CA THR A 167 -4.50 -20.53 7.28
C THR A 167 -5.40 -19.43 6.75
N ILE A 168 -5.93 -18.60 7.65
CA ILE A 168 -6.76 -17.44 7.31
C ILE A 168 -6.06 -16.16 7.76
N LYS A 169 -5.90 -15.20 6.85
CA LYS A 169 -5.48 -13.83 7.15
C LYS A 169 -6.61 -12.86 6.79
N ARG A 170 -6.76 -11.82 7.60
CA ARG A 170 -7.73 -10.74 7.38
C ARG A 170 -7.07 -9.41 7.68
N GLY A 171 -7.52 -8.38 7.00
CA GLY A 171 -7.01 -7.04 7.20
C GLY A 171 -7.48 -6.11 6.10
N ILE A 172 -6.64 -5.15 5.75
CA ILE A 172 -6.94 -4.15 4.71
C ILE A 172 -5.99 -4.31 3.53
N TYR A 173 -6.43 -3.91 2.35
CA TYR A 173 -5.59 -3.94 1.16
C TYR A 173 -5.54 -2.59 0.47
N TYR A 174 -4.49 -2.38 -0.31
CA TYR A 174 -4.43 -1.28 -1.24
C TYR A 174 -3.69 -1.65 -2.51
N ILE A 175 -3.87 -0.78 -3.50
CA ILE A 175 -3.21 -0.89 -4.79
C ILE A 175 -2.32 0.34 -4.94
N GLU A 176 -1.07 0.10 -5.30
CA GLU A 176 -0.17 1.15 -5.71
C GLU A 176 0.55 0.68 -6.98
N ASN A 177 0.37 1.43 -8.07
CA ASN A 177 0.82 1.00 -9.40
C ASN A 177 0.26 -0.38 -9.76
N ASP A 178 1.14 -1.35 -10.01
CA ASP A 178 0.85 -2.76 -10.30
C ASP A 178 1.01 -3.66 -9.07
N GLN A 179 1.09 -3.09 -7.86
CA GLN A 179 1.22 -3.85 -6.61
C GLN A 179 -0.11 -3.91 -5.86
N LEU A 180 -0.49 -5.13 -5.47
CA LEU A 180 -1.50 -5.40 -4.46
C LEU A 180 -0.79 -5.66 -3.14
N VAL A 181 -1.09 -4.83 -2.14
CA VAL A 181 -0.52 -4.97 -0.80
C VAL A 181 -1.61 -5.35 0.18
N LEU A 182 -1.39 -6.44 0.90
CA LEU A 182 -2.25 -6.97 1.95
C LEU A 182 -1.63 -6.68 3.32
N LEU A 183 -2.35 -5.96 4.17
CA LEU A 183 -1.90 -5.52 5.49
C LEU A 183 -2.74 -6.19 6.57
N TYR A 184 -2.09 -6.89 7.51
CA TYR A 184 -2.76 -7.63 8.58
C TYR A 184 -1.99 -7.50 9.90
N GLU A 185 -2.60 -7.92 11.01
CA GLU A 185 -2.15 -7.63 12.39
C GLU A 185 -0.65 -7.88 12.64
N ASN A 186 -0.08 -8.92 12.00
CA ASN A 186 1.30 -9.36 12.23
C ASN A 186 2.18 -9.28 10.97
N GLY A 187 1.82 -8.45 9.99
CA GLY A 187 2.69 -8.19 8.85
C GLY A 187 1.97 -7.72 7.60
N GLU A 188 2.73 -7.74 6.52
CA GLU A 188 2.28 -7.33 5.20
C GLU A 188 2.73 -8.32 4.14
N THR A 189 2.03 -8.33 3.02
CA THR A 189 2.43 -9.09 1.83
C THR A 189 2.18 -8.22 0.62
N SER A 190 3.21 -8.00 -0.19
CA SER A 190 3.11 -7.32 -1.48
C SER A 190 3.19 -8.34 -2.60
N SER A 191 2.42 -8.13 -3.66
CA SER A 191 2.51 -8.91 -4.88
C SER A 191 2.22 -8.01 -6.07
N SER A 192 3.00 -8.16 -7.14
CA SER A 192 2.58 -7.64 -8.44
C SER A 192 1.28 -8.33 -8.83
N TYR A 193 0.35 -7.58 -9.42
CA TYR A 193 -0.92 -8.12 -9.88
C TYR A 193 -1.18 -7.74 -11.34
N SER A 194 -1.89 -8.62 -12.05
CA SER A 194 -2.54 -8.27 -13.31
C SER A 194 -3.95 -8.83 -13.32
N LEU A 195 -4.88 -8.06 -13.90
CA LEU A 195 -6.29 -8.42 -14.02
C LEU A 195 -6.66 -8.40 -15.50
N VAL A 196 -7.01 -9.56 -16.04
CA VAL A 196 -7.53 -9.73 -17.40
C VAL A 196 -8.86 -10.46 -17.30
N ASP A 197 -9.95 -9.76 -17.63
CA ASP A 197 -11.33 -10.24 -17.47
C ASP A 197 -11.62 -10.76 -16.04
N ASP A 198 -11.88 -12.05 -15.91
CA ASP A 198 -12.17 -12.75 -14.66
C ASP A 198 -10.96 -13.56 -14.14
N THR A 199 -9.75 -13.20 -14.58
CA THR A 199 -8.49 -13.83 -14.16
C THR A 199 -7.59 -12.81 -13.47
N LEU A 200 -7.31 -13.05 -12.19
CA LEU A 200 -6.36 -12.29 -11.37
C LEU A 200 -5.08 -13.11 -11.20
N THR A 201 -3.97 -12.57 -11.68
CA THR A 201 -2.64 -13.16 -11.51
C THR A 201 -1.87 -12.39 -10.45
N LEU A 202 -1.31 -13.10 -9.46
CA LEU A 202 -0.46 -12.56 -8.41
C LEU A 202 0.94 -13.16 -8.50
N SER A 203 1.98 -12.33 -8.36
CA SER A 203 3.38 -12.74 -8.29
C SER A 203 4.14 -11.96 -7.23
N GLY A 204 4.80 -12.62 -6.29
CA GLY A 204 5.59 -11.95 -5.25
C GLY A 204 6.98 -11.51 -5.73
N GLU A 205 7.45 -10.34 -5.29
CA GLU A 205 8.89 -10.04 -5.30
C GLU A 205 9.55 -10.67 -4.06
N GLY A 206 10.53 -11.56 -4.27
CA GLY A 206 11.31 -12.19 -3.19
C GLY A 206 10.72 -13.47 -2.60
N VAL A 207 9.57 -13.93 -3.11
CA VAL A 207 8.91 -15.18 -2.76
C VAL A 207 8.42 -15.79 -4.07
N ASP A 208 8.90 -16.97 -4.47
CA ASP A 208 8.64 -17.59 -5.79
C ASP A 208 7.17 -18.01 -6.00
N MET A 209 6.22 -17.44 -5.25
CA MET A 209 4.80 -17.73 -5.36
C MET A 209 4.18 -17.00 -6.55
N GLN A 210 3.64 -17.77 -7.49
CA GLN A 210 2.76 -17.30 -8.55
C GLN A 210 1.40 -17.98 -8.41
N ALA A 211 0.33 -17.18 -8.41
CA ALA A 211 -1.04 -17.66 -8.30
C ALA A 211 -1.89 -17.08 -9.43
N GLU A 212 -2.60 -17.95 -10.13
CA GLU A 212 -3.68 -17.56 -11.03
C GLU A 212 -5.00 -17.85 -10.34
N LEU A 213 -5.87 -16.85 -10.26
CA LEU A 213 -7.15 -16.91 -9.57
C LEU A 213 -8.28 -16.57 -10.55
N ALA A 214 -9.32 -17.40 -10.57
CA ALA A 214 -10.54 -17.12 -11.30
C ALA A 214 -11.57 -16.42 -10.40
N ARG A 215 -12.29 -15.45 -10.96
CA ARG A 215 -13.41 -14.81 -10.29
C ARG A 215 -14.54 -15.81 -10.04
N VAL A 216 -15.00 -15.87 -8.80
CA VAL A 216 -16.18 -16.65 -8.42
C VAL A 216 -17.43 -15.83 -8.72
N ARG A 217 -18.39 -16.45 -9.41
CA ARG A 217 -19.68 -15.85 -9.82
C ARG A 217 -20.82 -16.28 -8.91
#